data_AF-A0A933GBL5-F1
#
_entry.id   AF-A0A933GBL5-F1
#
_cell.length_a   1.000
_cell.length_b   1.000
_cell.length_c   1.000
_cell.angle_alpha   90.00
_cell.angle_beta   90.00
_cell.angle_gamma   90.00
#
_symmetry.space_group_name_H-M   'P 1'
#
loop_
_entity.id
_entity.type
_entity.pdbx_description
1 polymer ?
#
loop_
_entity_poly.entity_id
_entity_poly.type
_entity_poly.pdbx_seq_one_letter_code
_entity_poly.pdbx_strand_id
1 'polypeptide(L)'
;MSYETVLVEAAGGVGTITLNRPEVRNALNQTMVREIWEALEALEAEREVRVAVLRGAGDKAFCAGADLKGVGDRGTTLQARESFGGLVKILEGIPRMRKPVIAQV
;
A
#
# COMPACT_ATOMS: atom_id res chain seq x y z
N MET A 1 -4.46 -7.26 -12.79
CA MET A 1 -3.92 -8.09 -11.70
C MET A 1 -4.95 -8.09 -10.58
N SER A 2 -5.30 -9.25 -10.03
CA SER A 2 -6.21 -9.33 -8.87
C SER A 2 -5.39 -9.22 -7.60
N TYR A 3 -5.60 -8.16 -6.82
CA TYR A 3 -5.00 -7.98 -5.51
C TYR A 3 -5.93 -8.53 -4.42
N GLU A 4 -5.36 -9.01 -3.32
CA GLU A 4 -6.09 -9.57 -2.18
C GLU A 4 -6.49 -8.47 -1.19
N THR A 5 -5.60 -7.51 -0.95
CA THR A 5 -5.70 -6.58 0.18
C THR A 5 -5.78 -5.12 -0.22
N VAL A 6 -5.69 -4.81 -1.52
CA VAL A 6 -5.93 -3.47 -2.07
C VAL A 6 -6.91 -3.53 -3.24
N LEU A 7 -7.61 -2.43 -3.49
CA LEU A 7 -8.38 -2.22 -4.72
C LEU A 7 -7.71 -1.13 -5.54
N VAL A 8 -7.70 -1.29 -6.86
CA VAL A 8 -7.09 -0.31 -7.78
C VAL A 8 -8.08 0.07 -8.86
N GLU A 9 -8.28 1.37 -9.03
CA GLU A 9 -9.09 1.97 -10.10
C GLU A 9 -8.32 3.11 -10.76
N ALA A 10 -8.57 3.35 -12.05
CA ALA A 10 -7.98 4.47 -12.78
C ALA A 10 -9.06 5.18 -13.60
N ALA A 11 -9.29 6.46 -13.32
CA ALA A 11 -10.30 7.26 -14.00
C ALA A 11 -9.90 8.74 -14.01
N GLY A 12 -10.14 9.45 -15.12
CA GLY A 12 -9.86 10.90 -15.23
C GLY A 12 -8.38 11.27 -15.04
N GLY A 13 -7.47 10.32 -15.26
CA GLY A 13 -6.04 10.47 -15.01
C GLY A 13 -5.62 10.40 -13.54
N VAL A 14 -6.51 9.93 -12.66
CA VAL A 14 -6.23 9.62 -11.26
C VAL A 14 -6.25 8.10 -11.09
N GLY A 15 -5.15 7.55 -10.58
CA GLY A 15 -5.10 6.15 -10.12
C GLY A 15 -5.34 6.09 -8.62
N THR A 16 -6.39 5.42 -8.17
CA THR A 16 -6.72 5.29 -6.75
C THR A 16 -6.39 3.88 -6.27
N ILE A 17 -5.55 3.79 -5.24
CA ILE A 17 -5.26 2.58 -4.47
C ILE A 17 -6.02 2.68 -3.15
N THR A 18 -6.98 1.78 -2.95
CA THR A 18 -7.74 1.68 -1.70
C THR A 18 -7.19 0.54 -0.85
N LEU A 19 -6.69 0.84 0.36
CA LEU A 19 -6.32 -0.15 1.37
C LEU A 19 -7.58 -0.87 1.84
N ASN A 20 -7.72 -2.16 1.56
CA ASN A 20 -8.99 -2.87 1.66
C ASN A 20 -8.97 -3.97 2.73
N ARG A 21 -8.66 -3.58 3.97
CA ARG A 21 -8.77 -4.44 5.17
C ARG A 21 -9.50 -3.70 6.31
N PRO A 22 -10.71 -3.17 6.07
CA PRO A 22 -11.41 -2.29 7.02
C PRO A 22 -11.69 -2.97 8.38
N GLU A 23 -11.87 -4.30 8.39
CA GLU A 23 -12.11 -5.12 9.58
C GLU A 23 -10.95 -5.09 10.60
N VAL A 24 -9.74 -4.82 10.12
CA VAL A 24 -8.55 -4.59 10.96
C VAL A 24 -8.01 -3.16 10.80
N ARG A 25 -8.90 -2.20 10.47
CA ARG A 25 -8.56 -0.77 10.33
C ARG A 25 -7.41 -0.52 9.33
N ASN A 26 -7.41 -1.28 8.24
CA ASN A 26 -6.43 -1.20 7.15
C ASN A 26 -4.98 -1.35 7.64
N ALA A 27 -4.75 -2.19 8.66
CA ALA A 27 -3.39 -2.49 9.14
C ALA A 27 -2.52 -3.12 8.04
N LEU A 28 -1.25 -2.72 7.98
CA LEU A 28 -0.29 -3.15 6.98
C LEU A 28 0.28 -4.54 7.33
N ASN A 29 -0.15 -5.56 6.59
CA ASN A 29 0.54 -6.85 6.55
C ASN A 29 1.51 -6.91 5.36
N GLN A 30 2.28 -8.00 5.26
CA GLN A 30 3.27 -8.17 4.19
C GLN A 30 2.66 -8.22 2.79
N THR A 31 1.48 -8.82 2.64
CA THR A 31 0.75 -8.85 1.37
C THR A 31 0.40 -7.44 0.92
N MET A 32 -0.24 -6.65 1.79
CA MET A 32 -0.66 -5.28 1.49
C MET A 32 0.52 -4.37 1.15
N VAL A 33 1.63 -4.46 1.90
CA VAL A 33 2.83 -3.67 1.59
C VAL A 33 3.37 -3.99 0.19
N ARG A 34 3.43 -5.27 -0.19
CA ARG A 34 3.85 -5.68 -1.53
C ARG A 34 2.88 -5.18 -2.60
N GLU A 35 1.58 -5.37 -2.39
CA GLU A 35 0.54 -4.99 -3.36
C GLU A 35 0.45 -3.48 -3.56
N ILE A 36 0.63 -2.67 -2.50
CA ILE A 36 0.73 -1.21 -2.61
C ILE A 36 1.88 -0.83 -3.56
N TRP A 37 3.05 -1.45 -3.38
CA TRP A 37 4.22 -1.16 -4.21
C TRP A 37 3.98 -1.57 -5.67
N GLU A 38 3.48 -2.77 -5.91
CA GLU A 38 3.15 -3.26 -7.26
C GLU A 38 2.10 -2.37 -7.96
N ALA A 39 1.07 -1.93 -7.21
CA ALA A 39 0.05 -1.04 -7.74
C ALA A 39 0.61 0.35 -8.07
N LEU A 40 1.49 0.89 -7.22
CA LEU A 40 2.18 2.15 -7.48
C LEU A 40 3.05 2.07 -8.75
N GLU A 41 3.83 0.99 -8.91
CA GLU A 41 4.63 0.77 -10.12
C GLU A 41 3.76 0.65 -11.38
N ALA A 42 2.62 -0.04 -11.29
CA ALA A 42 1.68 -0.17 -12.40
C ALA A 42 1.08 1.19 -12.79
N LEU A 43 0.64 1.99 -11.81
CA LEU A 43 0.11 3.33 -12.03
C LEU A 43 1.17 4.30 -12.56
N GLU A 44 2.43 4.16 -12.15
CA GLU A 44 3.57 4.93 -12.67
C GLU A 44 3.85 4.63 -14.15
N ALA A 45 3.67 3.38 -14.58
CA ALA A 45 3.83 2.98 -15.97
C ALA A 45 2.66 3.38 -16.89
N GLU A 46 1.45 3.54 -16.34
CA GLU A 46 0.24 3.87 -17.10
C GLU A 46 0.22 5.33 -17.59
N ARG A 47 0.26 5.58 -18.90
CA ARG A 47 0.43 6.93 -19.46
C ARG A 47 -0.71 7.88 -19.13
N GLU A 48 -1.94 7.37 -19.04
CA GLU A 48 -3.11 8.21 -18.77
C GLU A 48 -3.18 8.67 -17.31
N VAL A 49 -2.54 7.92 -16.39
CA VAL A 49 -2.48 8.27 -14.97
C VAL A 49 -1.43 9.36 -14.75
N ARG A 50 -1.85 10.47 -14.13
CA ARG A 50 -0.99 11.63 -13.81
C ARG A 50 -0.71 11.76 -12.31
N VAL A 51 -1.53 11.16 -11.47
CA VAL A 51 -1.43 11.19 -10.00
C VAL A 51 -1.95 9.88 -9.42
N ALA A 52 -1.28 9.38 -8.38
CA ALA A 52 -1.74 8.26 -7.58
C ALA A 52 -2.32 8.76 -6.25
N VAL A 53 -3.47 8.21 -5.83
CA VAL A 53 -4.10 8.49 -4.53
C VAL A 53 -4.12 7.20 -3.72
N LEU A 54 -3.58 7.23 -2.51
CA LEU A 54 -3.81 6.20 -1.50
C LEU A 54 -4.94 6.64 -0.58
N ARG A 55 -5.87 5.73 -0.28
CA ARG A 55 -6.94 5.94 0.72
C ARG A 55 -7.25 4.66 1.48
N GLY A 56 -7.86 4.77 2.66
CA GLY A 56 -8.41 3.62 3.38
C GLY A 56 -9.82 3.25 2.91
N ALA A 57 -10.16 1.96 2.90
CA ALA A 57 -11.54 1.52 2.79
C ALA A 57 -12.30 1.79 4.08
N GLY A 58 -13.60 2.06 3.95
CA GLY A 58 -14.50 2.37 5.07
C GLY A 58 -14.36 3.81 5.58
N ASP A 59 -14.94 4.07 6.74
CA ASP A 59 -15.08 5.40 7.36
C ASP A 59 -14.32 5.56 8.69
N LYS A 60 -13.65 4.49 9.15
CA LYS A 60 -13.04 4.45 10.50
C LYS A 60 -11.57 4.84 10.54
N ALA A 61 -10.80 4.49 9.51
CA ALA A 61 -9.35 4.67 9.50
C ALA A 61 -8.78 4.63 8.09
N PHE A 62 -7.83 5.52 7.82
CA PHE A 62 -6.93 5.38 6.67
C PHE A 62 -6.09 4.10 6.79
N CYS A 63 -5.26 4.00 7.82
CA CYS A 63 -4.40 2.86 8.14
C CYS A 63 -3.99 2.92 9.63
N ALA A 64 -4.12 1.81 10.36
CA ALA A 64 -3.77 1.71 11.78
C ALA A 64 -2.28 1.40 12.06
N GLY A 65 -1.43 1.36 11.03
CA GLY A 65 -0.01 1.00 11.13
C GLY A 65 0.26 -0.48 10.88
N ALA A 66 1.36 -1.01 11.41
CA ALA A 66 1.78 -2.39 11.17
C ALA A 66 0.83 -3.42 11.80
N ASP A 67 0.54 -4.50 11.07
CA ASP A 67 -0.25 -5.62 11.57
C ASP A 67 0.59 -6.52 12.50
N LEU A 68 0.53 -6.23 13.80
CA LEU A 68 1.31 -6.94 14.82
C LEU A 68 0.85 -8.39 15.05
N LYS A 69 -0.35 -8.78 14.61
CA LYS A 69 -0.81 -10.17 14.74
C LYS A 69 0.04 -11.14 13.92
N GLY A 70 0.66 -10.66 12.83
CA GLY A 70 1.61 -11.44 12.03
C GLY A 70 3.04 -11.47 12.60
N VAL A 71 3.35 -10.65 13.61
CA VAL A 71 4.68 -10.53 14.22
C VAL A 71 4.84 -11.49 15.41
N GLY A 72 3.75 -11.80 16.13
CA GLY A 72 3.77 -12.65 17.32
C GLY A 72 4.22 -14.11 17.09
N ASP A 73 4.00 -14.66 15.89
CA ASP A 73 4.40 -16.04 15.55
C ASP A 73 5.79 -16.16 14.89
N ARG A 74 6.49 -15.04 14.65
CA ARG A 74 7.70 -14.99 13.82
C ARG A 74 8.94 -14.70 14.65
N GLY A 75 9.37 -15.69 15.41
CA GLY A 75 10.51 -15.64 16.34
C GLY A 75 11.91 -15.53 15.72
N THR A 76 12.12 -14.85 14.58
CA THR A 76 13.48 -14.64 14.04
C THR A 76 13.71 -13.24 13.46
N THR A 77 14.91 -12.70 13.72
CA THR A 77 15.40 -11.38 13.27
C THR A 77 15.36 -11.22 11.74
N LEU A 78 15.44 -12.32 10.98
CA LEU A 78 15.41 -12.32 9.51
C LEU A 78 14.02 -11.96 8.97
N GLN A 79 12.95 -12.55 9.52
CA GLN A 79 11.57 -12.27 9.11
C GLN A 79 11.15 -10.85 9.49
N ALA A 80 11.66 -10.32 10.60
CA ALA A 80 11.50 -8.91 10.92
C ALA A 80 12.15 -8.03 9.83
N ARG A 81 13.40 -8.33 9.42
CA ARG A 81 14.08 -7.58 8.34
C ARG A 81 13.36 -7.65 6.99
N GLU A 82 12.88 -8.82 6.59
CA GLU A 82 12.05 -8.96 5.39
C GLU A 82 10.75 -8.16 5.51
N SER A 83 10.15 -8.18 6.71
CA SER A 83 8.92 -7.45 6.99
C SER A 83 9.08 -5.93 6.93
N PHE A 84 10.26 -5.43 7.30
CA PHE A 84 10.62 -4.02 7.16
C PHE A 84 11.06 -3.67 5.74
N GLY A 85 11.64 -4.60 4.98
CA GLY A 85 12.15 -4.36 3.62
C GLY A 85 11.07 -3.84 2.66
N GLY A 86 9.85 -4.37 2.73
CA GLY A 86 8.72 -3.86 1.94
C GLY A 86 8.32 -2.43 2.32
N LEU A 87 8.30 -2.11 3.63
CA LEU A 87 7.99 -0.75 4.10
C LEU A 87 9.07 0.25 3.68
N VAL A 88 10.34 -0.14 3.75
CA VAL A 88 11.46 0.68 3.28
C VAL A 88 11.31 0.99 1.79
N LYS A 89 10.91 0.01 0.96
CA LYS A 89 10.62 0.26 -0.46
C LYS A 89 9.54 1.33 -0.66
N ILE A 90 8.45 1.29 0.10
CA ILE A 90 7.40 2.32 0.00
C ILE A 90 7.95 3.68 0.43
N LEU A 91 8.58 3.76 1.61
CA LEU A 91 9.04 5.00 2.20
C LEU A 91 10.12 5.70 1.37
N GLU A 92 11.05 4.93 0.79
CA GLU A 92 12.10 5.48 -0.06
C GLU A 92 11.70 5.58 -1.54
N GLY A 93 10.73 4.78 -1.97
CA GLY A 93 10.31 4.67 -3.36
C GLY A 93 9.32 5.75 -3.75
N ILE A 94 8.31 6.05 -2.92
CA ILE A 94 7.32 7.10 -3.19
C ILE A 94 7.99 8.45 -3.53
N PRO A 95 8.97 8.95 -2.76
CA PRO A 95 9.65 10.22 -3.08
C PRO A 95 10.41 10.22 -4.42
N ARG A 96 10.71 9.05 -4.98
CA ARG A 96 11.45 8.87 -6.25
C ARG A 96 10.53 8.67 -7.45
N MET A 97 9.22 8.55 -7.24
CA MET A 97 8.24 8.38 -8.32
C MET A 97 8.14 9.67 -9.14
N ARG A 98 7.88 9.56 -10.45
CA ARG A 98 7.76 10.75 -11.32
C ARG A 98 6.37 11.35 -11.21
N LYS A 99 5.37 10.54 -10.86
CA LYS A 99 4.00 11.00 -10.64
C LYS A 99 3.77 11.29 -9.15
N PRO A 100 3.05 12.38 -8.81
CA PRO A 100 2.70 12.66 -7.43
C PRO A 100 1.90 11.51 -6.81
N VAL A 101 2.19 11.23 -5.54
CA VAL A 101 1.44 10.29 -4.72
C VAL A 101 0.81 11.08 -3.57
N ILE A 102 -0.51 11.01 -3.44
CA ILE A 102 -1.30 11.74 -2.45
C ILE A 102 -1.94 10.74 -1.49
N ALA A 103 -1.83 11.00 -0.19
CA ALA A 103 -2.63 10.30 0.81
C ALA A 103 -3.94 11.08 1.07
N GLN A 104 -5.09 10.42 0.93
CA GLN A 104 -6.39 10.89 1.37
C GLN A 104 -6.67 10.28 2.76
N VAL A 105 -6.51 11.09 3.81
CA VAL A 105 -6.59 10.67 5.22
C VAL A 105 -7.87 11.18 5.87
#